data_AF-M0N7Q9-F1
#
_entry.id   AF-M0N7Q9-F1
#
_cell.length_a   1.000
_cell.length_b   1.000
_cell.length_c   1.000
_cell.angle_alpha   90.00
_cell.angle_beta   90.00
_cell.angle_gamma   90.00
#
_symmetry.space_group_name_H-M   'P 1'
#
loop_
_entity.id
_entity.type
_entity.pdbx_description
1 polymer ?
#
loop_
_entity_poly.entity_id
_entity_poly.type
_entity_poly.pdbx_seq_one_letter_code
_entity_poly.pdbx_strand_id
1 'polypeptide(L)'
;MNWTDRFRTTFVALAAVGLLGAGAGLVLGLGLGFVVFCGVVGIGALAVLRRGEPAVAPVLLAVGVVAVLLAIVYGVRDPLLGLLLAAMAAVAFVRGYQYYQVYGT
;
A
#
# COMPACT_ATOMS: atom_id res chain seq x y z
N MET A 1 14.58 -18.84 -10.54
CA MET A 1 13.42 -18.42 -9.70
C MET A 1 12.39 -17.85 -10.66
N ASN A 2 11.24 -18.51 -10.80
CA ASN A 2 10.23 -18.14 -11.78
C ASN A 2 9.59 -16.77 -11.42
N TRP A 3 9.16 -16.03 -12.45
CA TRP A 3 8.58 -14.69 -12.29
C TRP A 3 7.37 -14.68 -11.34
N THR A 4 6.54 -15.71 -11.41
CA THR A 4 5.41 -15.97 -10.52
C THR A 4 5.82 -16.18 -9.07
N ASP A 5 6.92 -16.89 -8.80
CA ASP A 5 7.42 -17.08 -7.43
C ASP A 5 7.93 -15.78 -6.82
N ARG A 6 8.61 -14.96 -7.63
CA ARG A 6 9.10 -13.64 -7.20
C ARG A 6 7.94 -12.70 -6.91
N PHE A 7 6.92 -12.68 -7.77
CA PHE A 7 5.72 -11.89 -7.56
C PHE A 7 5.03 -12.26 -6.24
N ARG A 8 4.77 -13.56 -6.04
CA ARG A 8 4.08 -14.07 -4.87
C ARG A 8 4.86 -13.83 -3.57
N THR A 9 6.18 -14.03 -3.56
CA THR A 9 7.02 -13.72 -2.39
C THR A 9 7.00 -12.23 -2.03
N THR A 10 7.00 -11.35 -3.03
CA THR A 10 6.95 -9.89 -2.79
C THR A 10 5.63 -9.48 -2.13
N PHE A 11 4.49 -9.99 -2.61
CA PHE A 11 3.19 -9.69 -2.00
C PHE A 11 3.00 -10.36 -0.63
N VAL A 12 3.57 -11.54 -0.40
CA VAL A 12 3.59 -12.16 0.95
C VAL A 12 4.37 -11.30 1.93
N ALA A 13 5.54 -10.79 1.53
CA ALA A 13 6.33 -9.88 2.37
C ALA A 13 5.54 -8.59 2.66
N LEU A 14 4.89 -8.00 1.65
CA LEU A 14 4.03 -6.82 1.82
C LEU A 14 2.85 -7.06 2.77
N ALA A 15 2.19 -8.23 2.65
CA ALA A 15 1.11 -8.62 3.55
C ALA A 15 1.60 -8.74 5.00
N ALA A 16 2.74 -9.39 5.20
CA ALA A 16 3.35 -9.55 6.52
C ALA A 16 3.75 -8.18 7.11
N VAL A 17 4.41 -7.32 6.34
CA VAL A 17 4.82 -5.98 6.79
C VAL A 17 3.60 -5.12 7.11
N GLY A 18 2.55 -5.15 6.29
CA GLY A 18 1.32 -4.40 6.56
C GLY A 18 0.61 -4.87 7.83
N LEU A 19 0.46 -6.18 8.03
CA LEU A 19 -0.17 -6.71 9.24
C LEU A 19 0.66 -6.49 10.51
N LEU A 20 1.98 -6.70 10.44
CA LEU A 20 2.89 -6.44 11.55
C LEU A 20 2.95 -4.95 11.88
N GLY A 21 2.97 -4.08 10.87
CA GLY A 21 2.93 -2.63 11.07
C GLY A 21 1.62 -2.16 11.70
N ALA A 22 0.48 -2.73 11.30
CA ALA A 22 -0.81 -2.41 11.90
C ALA A 22 -0.90 -2.90 13.36
N GLY A 23 -0.43 -4.13 13.62
CA GLY A 23 -0.36 -4.70 14.97
C GLY A 23 0.59 -3.93 15.89
N ALA A 24 1.80 -3.64 15.43
CA ALA A 24 2.76 -2.83 16.16
C ALA A 24 2.24 -1.41 16.39
N GLY A 25 1.53 -0.83 15.42
CA GLY A 25 0.91 0.48 15.56
C GLY A 25 -0.16 0.52 16.66
N LEU A 26 -0.99 -0.51 16.75
CA LEU A 26 -1.96 -0.67 17.83
C LEU A 26 -1.28 -0.83 19.20
N VAL A 27 -0.26 -1.68 19.30
CA VAL A 27 0.44 -1.98 20.57
C VAL A 27 1.26 -0.78 21.06
N LEU A 28 1.90 -0.05 20.16
CA LEU A 28 2.74 1.12 20.49
C LEU A 28 1.95 2.42 20.60
N GLY A 29 0.63 2.40 20.39
CA GLY A 29 -0.21 3.60 20.39
C GLY A 29 0.13 4.58 19.27
N LEU A 30 0.69 4.09 18.15
CA LEU A 30 0.91 4.90 16.97
C LEU A 30 -0.44 5.33 16.40
N GLY A 31 -0.55 6.59 15.99
CA GLY A 31 -1.83 7.20 15.61
C GLY A 31 -2.63 6.36 14.62
N LEU A 32 -3.97 6.38 14.76
CA LEU A 32 -4.92 5.58 13.98
C LEU A 32 -4.66 5.60 12.46
N GLY A 33 -4.17 6.72 11.92
CA GLY A 33 -3.83 6.83 10.51
C GLY A 33 -2.74 5.86 10.04
N PHE A 34 -1.70 5.66 10.85
CA PHE A 34 -0.63 4.69 10.55
C PHE A 34 -1.15 3.26 10.57
N VAL A 35 -2.00 2.91 11.55
CA VAL A 35 -2.62 1.59 11.65
C VAL A 35 -3.50 1.31 10.43
N VAL A 36 -4.32 2.29 10.02
CA VAL A 36 -5.17 2.18 8.83
C VAL A 36 -4.33 2.03 7.56
N PHE A 37 -3.25 2.78 7.42
CA PHE A 37 -2.32 2.65 6.29
C PHE A 37 -1.76 1.23 6.16
N CYS A 38 -1.16 0.74 7.23
CA CYS A 38 -0.59 -0.59 7.29
C CYS A 38 -1.63 -1.68 7.06
N GLY A 39 -2.85 -1.50 7.59
CA GLY A 39 -3.99 -2.37 7.33
C GLY A 39 -4.36 -2.44 5.85
N VAL A 40 -4.50 -1.30 5.18
CA VAL A 40 -4.85 -1.22 3.75
C VAL A 40 -3.76 -1.86 2.88
N VAL A 41 -2.48 -1.62 3.20
CA VAL A 41 -1.35 -2.25 2.50
C VAL A 41 -1.36 -3.77 2.71
N GLY A 42 -1.54 -4.24 3.94
CA GLY A 42 -1.53 -5.66 4.28
C GLY A 42 -2.70 -6.42 3.67
N ILE A 43 -3.92 -5.90 3.83
CA ILE A 43 -5.15 -6.48 3.26
C ILE A 43 -5.10 -6.39 1.74
N GLY A 44 -4.63 -5.28 1.18
CA GLY A 44 -4.45 -5.11 -0.25
C GLY A 44 -3.53 -6.17 -0.84
N ALA A 45 -2.39 -6.44 -0.20
CA ALA A 45 -1.46 -7.48 -0.63
C ALA A 45 -2.08 -8.89 -0.55
N LEU A 46 -2.89 -9.19 0.48
CA LEU A 46 -3.64 -10.44 0.56
C LEU A 46 -4.69 -10.56 -0.56
N ALA A 47 -5.36 -9.47 -0.91
CA ALA A 47 -6.31 -9.45 -2.02
C ALA A 47 -5.62 -9.75 -3.35
N VAL A 48 -4.42 -9.20 -3.59
CA VAL A 48 -3.59 -9.54 -4.76
C VAL A 48 -3.18 -11.01 -4.73
N LEU A 49 -2.77 -11.55 -3.57
CA LEU A 49 -2.41 -12.97 -3.47
C LEU A 49 -3.58 -13.92 -3.75
N ARG A 50 -4.81 -13.52 -3.43
CA ARG A 50 -6.02 -14.34 -3.65
C ARG A 50 -6.61 -14.21 -5.05
N ARG A 51 -6.66 -12.99 -5.60
CA ARG A 51 -7.30 -12.69 -6.90
C ARG A 51 -6.31 -12.63 -8.06
N GLY A 52 -5.00 -12.65 -7.78
CA GLY A 52 -3.93 -12.54 -8.77
C GLY A 52 -3.72 -11.10 -9.25
N GLU A 53 -3.03 -11.00 -10.39
CA GLU A 53 -2.70 -9.74 -11.07
C GLU A 53 -3.86 -8.74 -11.27
N PRO A 54 -5.13 -9.13 -11.56
CA PRO A 54 -6.19 -8.14 -11.77
C PRO A 54 -6.56 -7.34 -10.51
N ALA A 55 -6.19 -7.81 -9.31
CA ALA A 55 -6.42 -7.06 -8.08
C ALA A 55 -5.32 -6.03 -7.79
N VAL A 56 -4.20 -6.02 -8.53
CA VAL A 56 -3.07 -5.12 -8.28
C VAL A 56 -3.45 -3.65 -8.50
N ALA A 57 -4.15 -3.36 -9.60
CA ALA A 57 -4.56 -2.01 -9.95
C ALA A 57 -5.52 -1.36 -8.93
N PRO A 58 -6.62 -2.00 -8.50
CA PRO A 58 -7.50 -1.43 -7.47
C PRO A 58 -6.82 -1.32 -6.10
N VAL A 59 -5.91 -2.24 -5.77
CA VAL A 59 -5.14 -2.20 -4.52
C VAL A 59 -4.17 -1.02 -4.50
N LEU A 60 -3.42 -0.81 -5.59
CA LEU A 60 -2.52 0.34 -5.72
C LEU A 60 -3.29 1.67 -5.60
N LEU A 61 -4.47 1.75 -6.22
CA LEU A 61 -5.32 2.93 -6.14
C LEU A 61 -5.78 3.19 -4.71
N ALA A 62 -6.27 2.15 -4.01
CA ALA A 62 -6.67 2.26 -2.61
C ALA A 62 -5.52 2.69 -1.69
N VAL A 63 -4.33 2.09 -1.84
CA VAL A 63 -3.12 2.48 -1.10
C VAL A 63 -2.73 3.93 -1.40
N GLY A 64 -2.79 4.35 -2.66
CA GLY A 64 -2.49 5.71 -3.09
C GLY A 64 -3.42 6.75 -2.45
N VAL A 65 -4.74 6.51 -2.47
CA VAL A 65 -5.74 7.40 -1.85
C VAL A 65 -5.51 7.54 -0.35
N VAL A 66 -5.26 6.42 0.34
CA VAL A 66 -5.01 6.42 1.78
C VAL A 66 -3.70 7.15 2.10
N ALA A 67 -2.65 6.95 1.29
CA ALA A 67 -1.39 7.68 1.42
C ALA A 67 -1.57 9.20 1.26
N VAL A 68 -2.40 9.67 0.31
CA VAL A 68 -2.70 11.11 0.16
C VAL A 68 -3.41 11.66 1.39
N LEU A 69 -4.45 10.97 1.88
CA LEU A 69 -5.17 11.38 3.09
C LEU A 69 -4.21 11.52 4.28
N LEU A 70 -3.31 10.56 4.45
CA LEU A 70 -2.30 10.59 5.52
C LEU A 70 -1.26 11.69 5.28
N ALA A 71 -0.85 11.94 4.05
CA ALA A 71 0.07 13.02 3.72
C ALA A 71 -0.52 14.39 4.10
N ILE A 72 -1.83 14.58 3.93
CA ILE A 72 -2.53 15.80 4.35
C ILE A 72 -2.61 15.89 5.88
N VAL A 73 -3.01 14.80 6.55
CA VAL A 73 -3.18 14.77 8.02
C VAL A 73 -1.85 14.94 8.75
N TYR A 74 -0.81 14.23 8.30
CA TYR A 74 0.50 14.23 8.93
C TYR A 74 1.44 15.29 8.37
N GLY A 75 1.27 15.76 7.14
CA GLY A 75 2.17 16.75 6.53
C GLY A 75 2.18 18.11 7.25
N VAL A 76 1.11 18.42 7.98
CA VAL A 76 1.04 19.63 8.83
C VAL A 76 1.86 19.46 10.13
N ARG A 77 1.92 18.24 10.69
CA ARG A 77 2.67 17.94 11.91
C ARG A 77 4.14 17.60 11.63
N ASP A 78 4.36 16.80 10.59
CA ASP A 78 5.64 16.21 10.22
C ASP A 78 5.79 16.28 8.68
N PRO A 79 6.34 17.37 8.14
CA PRO A 79 6.40 17.60 6.69
C PRO A 79 7.21 16.54 5.95
N LEU A 80 8.20 15.94 6.61
CA LEU A 80 9.04 14.88 6.04
C LEU A 80 8.25 13.57 5.86
N LEU A 81 7.39 13.22 6.83
CA LEU A 81 6.47 12.08 6.72
C LEU A 81 5.39 12.35 5.67
N GLY A 82 4.85 13.57 5.64
CA GLY A 82 3.88 13.99 4.61
C GLY A 82 4.46 13.87 3.19
N LEU A 83 5.71 14.30 2.99
CA LEU A 83 6.39 14.23 1.70
C LEU A 83 6.66 12.77 1.26
N LEU A 84 7.07 11.90 2.18
CA LEU A 84 7.25 10.47 1.90
C LEU A 84 5.93 9.79 1.52
N LEU A 85 4.84 10.10 2.21
CA LEU A 85 3.51 9.59 1.90
C LEU A 85 2.99 10.11 0.55
N ALA A 86 3.24 11.38 0.22
CA ALA A 86 2.91 11.95 -1.08
C ALA A 86 3.71 11.30 -2.22
N ALA A 87 5.00 11.02 -2.02
CA ALA A 87 5.81 10.29 -2.98
C ALA A 87 5.29 8.86 -3.18
N MET A 88 4.93 8.16 -2.10
CA MET A 88 4.30 6.83 -2.17
C MET A 88 2.98 6.86 -2.92
N ALA A 89 2.14 7.86 -2.68
CA ALA A 89 0.91 8.05 -3.42
C ALA A 89 1.17 8.23 -4.93
N ALA A 90 2.11 9.11 -5.28
CA ALA A 90 2.47 9.35 -6.68
C ALA A 90 2.95 8.07 -7.37
N VAL A 91 3.82 7.29 -6.72
CA VAL A 91 4.28 5.99 -7.24
C VAL A 91 3.12 5.01 -7.39
N ALA A 92 2.21 4.95 -6.41
CA ALA A 92 1.05 4.06 -6.46
C ALA A 92 0.10 4.42 -7.62
N PHE A 93 -0.15 5.71 -7.87
CA PHE A 93 -0.95 6.18 -9.01
C PHE A 93 -0.27 5.90 -10.34
N VAL A 94 1.03 6.17 -10.48
CA VAL A 94 1.79 5.89 -11.71
C VAL A 94 1.78 4.39 -12.02
N ARG A 95 2.04 3.55 -11.02
CA ARG A 95 2.01 2.09 -11.16
C ARG A 95 0.61 1.57 -11.47
N GLY A 96 -0.42 2.11 -10.81
CA GLY A 96 -1.80 1.77 -11.07
C GLY A 96 -2.21 2.11 -12.50
N TYR A 97 -1.83 3.29 -12.98
CA TYR A 97 -2.12 3.73 -14.35
C TYR A 97 -1.40 2.87 -15.40
N GLN A 98 -0.12 2.54 -15.19
CA GLN A 98 0.61 1.60 -16.05
C GLN A 98 -0.05 0.23 -16.10
N TYR A 99 -0.52 -0.29 -14.97
CA TYR A 99 -1.25 -1.56 -14.92
C TYR A 99 -2.59 -1.49 -15.66
N TYR A 100 -3.35 -0.40 -15.50
CA TYR A 100 -4.60 -0.21 -16.25
C TYR A 100 -4.35 -0.13 -17.76
N GLN A 101 -3.27 0.52 -18.22
CA GLN A 101 -2.97 0.58 -19.65
C GLN A 101 -2.56 -0.78 -20.24
N VAL A 102 -1.86 -1.63 -19.47
CA VAL A 102 -1.37 -2.92 -19.96
C VAL A 102 -2.45 -4.00 -19.93
N TYR A 103 -3.36 -3.97 -18.94
CA TYR A 103 -4.34 -5.03 -18.70
C TYR A 103 -5.82 -4.59 -18.88
N GLY A 104 -6.06 -3.35 -19.31
CA GLY A 104 -7.40 -2.75 -19.43
C GLY A 104 -8.12 -2.97 -20.77
N THR A 105 -7.78 -4.00 -21.54
CA THR A 105 -8.48 -4.39 -22.77
C THR A 105 -9.52 -5.48 -22.53
#